data_AF-A0AAV5D3M6-F1
#
_entry.id   AF-A0AAV5D3M6-F1
#
_cell.length_a   1.000
_cell.length_b   1.000
_cell.length_c   1.000
_cell.angle_alpha   90.00
_cell.angle_beta   90.00
_cell.angle_gamma   90.00
#
_symmetry.space_group_name_H-M   'P 1'
#
loop_
_entity.id
_entity.type
_entity.pdbx_description
1 polymer ?
#
loop_
_entity_poly.entity_id
_entity_poly.type
_entity_poly.pdbx_seq_one_letter_code
_entity_poly.pdbx_strand_id
1 'polypeptide(L)'
;MSPPVPEKYLGNCVGPALAIASKAELTQQPGAGGVFAACAAVAAGIAEAVTEIGTPGMDAWMERIRDVGKSMGVLSVAGSPRFRVYDLDFGFGRPKKVDIVSVARTGAVAVAESRGGEKGGGMEVGVSLQPEAMDRFRECFADAVAWLRGTGAQ
;
A
#
# COMPACT_ATOMS: atom_id res chain seq x y z
N MET A 1 -12.42 -2.83 -16.82
CA MET A 1 -12.50 -3.50 -18.14
C MET A 1 -13.89 -4.05 -18.34
N SER A 2 -14.46 -3.84 -19.52
CA SER A 2 -15.78 -4.34 -19.89
C SER A 2 -15.66 -5.13 -21.21
N PRO A 3 -15.93 -6.44 -21.22
CA PRO A 3 -16.37 -7.26 -20.08
C PRO A 3 -15.27 -7.50 -19.02
N PRO A 4 -15.62 -8.00 -17.82
CA PRO A 4 -14.65 -8.42 -16.81
C PRO A 4 -13.71 -9.51 -17.34
N VAL A 5 -12.46 -9.48 -16.88
CA VAL A 5 -11.49 -10.54 -17.19
C VAL A 5 -11.95 -11.84 -16.53
N PRO A 6 -11.85 -13.00 -17.21
CA PRO A 6 -12.22 -14.28 -16.62
C PRO A 6 -11.47 -14.57 -15.31
N GLU A 7 -12.16 -15.13 -14.32
CA GLU A 7 -11.58 -15.48 -13.02
C GLU A 7 -10.35 -16.39 -13.12
N LYS A 8 -10.34 -17.29 -14.11
CA LYS A 8 -9.25 -18.25 -14.37
C LYS A 8 -8.23 -17.77 -15.39
N TYR A 9 -8.20 -16.47 -15.71
CA TYR A 9 -7.21 -15.91 -16.62
C TYR A 9 -5.79 -16.12 -16.07
N LEU A 10 -4.91 -16.69 -16.91
CA LEU A 10 -3.51 -16.90 -16.59
C LEU A 10 -2.66 -15.84 -17.30
N GLY A 11 -2.25 -14.81 -16.55
CA GLY A 11 -1.43 -13.70 -17.04
C GLY A 11 -1.48 -12.50 -16.12
N ASN A 12 -0.89 -11.38 -16.55
CA ASN A 12 -0.92 -10.13 -15.78
C ASN A 12 -2.16 -9.32 -16.13
N CYS A 13 -2.95 -8.97 -15.11
CA CYS A 13 -4.07 -8.04 -15.21
C CYS A 13 -3.98 -7.01 -14.06
N VAL A 14 -2.87 -6.29 -14.02
CA VAL A 14 -2.58 -5.27 -13.01
C VAL A 14 -2.34 -3.93 -13.67
N GLY A 15 -2.89 -2.86 -13.09
CA GLY A 15 -2.69 -1.48 -13.53
C GLY A 15 -2.24 -0.62 -12.34
N PRO A 16 -1.39 0.40 -12.57
CA PRO A 16 -0.93 1.26 -11.50
C PRO A 16 -1.97 2.31 -11.11
N ALA A 17 -2.00 2.64 -9.82
CA ALA A 17 -2.65 3.84 -9.29
C ALA A 17 -1.57 4.74 -8.69
N LEU A 18 -1.63 6.04 -9.00
CA LEU A 18 -0.64 7.02 -8.57
C LEU A 18 -1.29 8.00 -7.61
N ALA A 19 -0.75 8.09 -6.40
CA ALA A 19 -1.12 9.11 -5.42
C ALA A 19 0.02 10.12 -5.30
N ILE A 20 -0.30 11.41 -5.36
CA ILE A 20 0.67 12.50 -5.25
C ILE A 20 0.22 13.42 -4.12
N ALA A 21 1.13 13.70 -3.19
CA ALA A 21 0.97 14.70 -2.15
C ALA A 21 2.34 15.35 -1.88
N SER A 22 2.36 16.62 -1.51
CA SER A 22 3.60 17.30 -1.15
C SER A 22 4.12 16.79 0.19
N LYS A 23 5.45 16.84 0.37
CA LYS A 23 6.06 16.52 1.67
C LYS A 23 5.47 17.38 2.80
N ALA A 24 5.21 18.65 2.52
CA ALA A 24 4.64 19.58 3.50
C ALA A 24 3.27 19.12 4.00
N GLU A 25 2.39 18.67 3.10
CA GLU A 25 1.09 18.10 3.44
C GLU A 25 1.24 16.81 4.25
N LEU A 26 2.11 15.90 3.82
CA LEU A 26 2.32 14.61 4.48
C LEU A 26 2.95 14.73 5.88
N THR A 27 3.75 15.77 6.12
CA THR A 27 4.40 16.01 7.41
C THR A 27 3.70 17.09 8.24
N GLN A 28 2.43 17.40 7.94
CA GLN A 28 1.66 18.35 8.75
C GLN A 28 1.58 17.86 10.20
N GLN A 29 1.96 18.75 11.11
CA GLN A 29 1.96 18.55 12.55
C GLN A 29 1.41 19.81 13.23
N PRO A 30 0.78 19.68 14.43
CA PRO A 30 0.43 18.43 15.11
C PRO A 30 -0.85 17.78 14.56
N GLY A 31 -1.01 16.47 14.76
CA GLY A 31 -2.26 15.73 14.50
C GLY A 31 -2.27 14.89 13.22
N ALA A 32 -3.46 14.43 12.81
CA ALA A 32 -3.63 13.54 11.66
C ALA A 32 -3.72 14.22 10.28
N GLY A 33 -3.38 15.51 10.17
CA GLY A 33 -3.45 16.24 8.89
C GLY A 33 -2.72 15.53 7.76
N GLY A 34 -1.49 15.06 8.02
CA GLY A 34 -0.71 14.30 7.04
C GLY A 34 -1.31 12.94 6.67
N VAL A 35 -1.92 12.24 7.63
CA VAL A 35 -2.60 10.95 7.37
C VAL A 35 -3.85 11.18 6.52
N PHE A 36 -4.64 12.21 6.82
CA PHE A 36 -5.82 12.56 6.03
C PHE A 36 -5.44 12.96 4.60
N ALA A 37 -4.39 13.79 4.44
CA ALA A 37 -3.88 14.18 3.13
C ALA A 37 -3.42 12.95 2.32
N ALA A 38 -2.71 12.01 2.96
CA ALA A 38 -2.31 10.76 2.32
C ALA A 38 -3.53 9.91 1.90
N CYS A 39 -4.52 9.75 2.78
CA CYS A 39 -5.76 9.03 2.46
C CYS A 39 -6.53 9.66 1.29
N ALA A 40 -6.65 10.98 1.28
CA ALA A 40 -7.31 11.73 0.21
C ALA A 40 -6.57 11.55 -1.13
N ALA A 41 -5.24 11.67 -1.14
CA ALA A 41 -4.41 11.47 -2.33
C ALA A 41 -4.51 10.03 -2.86
N VAL A 42 -4.52 9.03 -1.98
CA VAL A 42 -4.70 7.61 -2.37
C VAL A 42 -6.09 7.38 -2.94
N ALA A 43 -7.15 7.91 -2.31
CA ALA A 43 -8.51 7.76 -2.81
C ALA A 43 -8.68 8.41 -4.20
N ALA A 44 -8.14 9.61 -4.40
CA ALA A 44 -8.15 10.30 -5.69
C ALA A 44 -7.38 9.51 -6.75
N GLY A 45 -6.18 9.02 -6.42
CA GLY A 45 -5.36 8.22 -7.33
C GLY A 45 -6.01 6.88 -7.73
N ILE A 46 -6.74 6.25 -6.82
CA ILE A 46 -7.52 5.04 -7.13
C ILE A 46 -8.70 5.39 -8.05
N ALA A 47 -9.41 6.48 -7.78
CA ALA A 47 -10.54 6.91 -8.62
C ALA A 47 -10.10 7.21 -10.06
N GLU A 48 -9.01 7.96 -10.23
CA GLU A 48 -8.39 8.26 -11.54
C GLU A 48 -7.94 6.98 -12.24
N ALA A 49 -7.26 6.07 -11.54
CA ALA A 49 -6.84 4.80 -12.12
C ALA A 49 -8.02 3.95 -12.61
N VAL A 50 -9.10 3.86 -11.83
CA VAL A 50 -10.29 3.09 -12.22
C VAL A 50 -10.98 3.69 -13.46
N THR A 51 -10.92 5.01 -13.65
CA THR A 51 -11.46 5.67 -14.85
C THR A 51 -10.57 5.50 -16.08
N GLU A 52 -9.25 5.51 -15.92
CA GLU A 52 -8.29 5.42 -17.05
C GLU A 52 -7.98 3.96 -17.47
N ILE A 53 -8.21 2.98 -16.59
CA ILE A 53 -7.91 1.58 -16.91
C ILE A 53 -8.77 1.05 -18.06
N GLY A 54 -8.11 0.78 -19.18
CA GLY A 54 -8.73 0.26 -20.40
C GLY A 54 -9.23 1.36 -21.35
N THR A 55 -8.84 2.62 -21.13
CA THR A 55 -9.09 3.74 -22.05
C THR A 55 -7.86 4.01 -22.93
N PRO A 56 -8.01 4.75 -24.05
CA PRO A 56 -6.87 5.28 -24.81
C PRO A 56 -5.93 6.19 -23.99
N GLY A 57 -6.39 6.70 -22.84
CA GLY A 57 -5.59 7.54 -21.93
C GLY A 57 -4.54 6.77 -21.13
N MET A 58 -4.58 5.43 -21.14
CA MET A 58 -3.65 4.56 -20.43
C MET A 58 -2.18 4.83 -20.78
N ASP A 59 -1.85 5.06 -22.05
CA ASP A 59 -0.46 5.26 -22.46
C ASP A 59 0.13 6.56 -21.88
N ALA A 60 -0.64 7.66 -21.93
CA ALA A 60 -0.26 8.93 -21.32
C ALA A 60 -0.18 8.82 -19.79
N TRP A 61 -1.08 8.05 -19.17
CA TRP A 61 -1.06 7.76 -17.74
C TRP A 61 0.22 7.01 -17.34
N MET A 62 0.60 5.98 -18.10
CA MET A 62 1.83 5.22 -17.87
C MET A 62 3.08 6.07 -18.06
N GLU A 63 3.08 7.01 -19.00
CA GLU A 63 4.17 7.98 -19.17
C GLU A 63 4.29 8.91 -17.96
N ARG A 64 3.18 9.48 -17.48
CA ARG A 64 3.15 10.32 -16.28
C ARG A 64 3.70 9.58 -15.05
N ILE A 65 3.31 8.32 -14.85
CA ILE A 65 3.84 7.50 -13.74
C ILE A 65 5.34 7.32 -13.86
N ARG A 66 5.84 7.05 -15.07
CA ARG A 66 7.27 6.88 -15.33
C ARG A 66 8.04 8.15 -15.00
N ASP A 67 7.52 9.31 -15.36
CA ASP A 67 8.17 10.59 -15.09
C ASP A 67 8.16 10.96 -13.61
N VAL A 68 7.07 10.68 -12.89
CA VAL A 68 7.05 10.81 -11.42
C VAL A 68 8.08 9.87 -10.77
N GLY A 69 8.18 8.63 -11.25
CA GLY A 69 9.19 7.67 -10.78
C GLY A 69 10.64 8.09 -10.97
N LYS A 70 10.92 8.96 -11.96
CA LYS A 70 12.27 9.52 -12.19
C LYS A 70 12.56 10.77 -11.37
N SER A 71 11.53 11.56 -11.05
CA SER A 71 11.68 12.91 -10.52
C SER A 71 11.37 13.03 -9.02
N MET A 72 10.72 12.03 -8.42
CA MET A 72 10.29 12.04 -7.02
C MET A 72 10.68 10.75 -6.29
N GLY A 73 10.78 10.84 -4.96
CA GLY A 73 10.85 9.64 -4.11
C GLY A 73 9.52 8.90 -4.15
N VAL A 74 9.50 7.69 -4.68
CA VAL A 74 8.29 6.86 -4.79
C VAL A 74 8.28 5.76 -3.75
N LEU A 75 7.16 5.65 -3.04
CA LEU A 75 6.84 4.48 -2.22
C LEU A 75 5.93 3.56 -3.05
N SER A 76 6.31 2.28 -3.16
CA SER A 76 5.48 1.27 -3.81
C SER A 76 5.02 0.20 -2.82
N VAL A 77 3.90 -0.44 -3.13
CA VAL A 77 3.31 -1.50 -2.32
C VAL A 77 3.37 -2.82 -3.09
N ALA A 78 3.84 -3.87 -2.43
CA ALA A 78 3.85 -5.24 -2.94
C ALA A 78 2.85 -6.10 -2.16
N GLY A 79 2.06 -6.89 -2.88
CA GLY A 79 1.04 -7.76 -2.29
C GLY A 79 -0.34 -7.12 -2.24
N SER A 80 -1.31 -7.89 -1.72
CA SER A 80 -2.69 -7.46 -1.54
C SER A 80 -3.34 -8.26 -0.41
N PRO A 81 -4.08 -7.63 0.52
CA PRO A 81 -4.88 -8.37 1.50
C PRO A 81 -5.94 -9.28 0.87
N ARG A 82 -6.25 -9.10 -0.42
CA ARG A 82 -7.20 -9.96 -1.15
C ARG A 82 -6.58 -11.27 -1.62
N PHE A 83 -5.27 -11.44 -1.56
CA PHE A 83 -4.62 -12.69 -1.96
C PHE A 83 -4.83 -13.82 -0.95
N ARG A 84 -5.17 -13.51 0.31
CA ARG A 84 -5.52 -14.51 1.34
C ARG A 84 -4.43 -15.59 1.49
N VAL A 85 -3.16 -15.17 1.45
CA VAL A 85 -1.98 -16.05 1.50
C VAL A 85 -1.90 -16.89 2.79
N TYR A 86 -2.46 -16.41 3.90
CA TYR A 86 -2.59 -17.14 5.15
C TYR A 86 -3.67 -18.23 5.12
N ASP A 87 -4.51 -18.30 4.09
CA ASP A 87 -5.53 -19.35 3.94
C ASP A 87 -5.02 -20.58 3.18
N LEU A 88 -3.77 -20.52 2.70
CA LEU A 88 -3.09 -21.69 2.15
C LEU A 88 -2.91 -22.75 3.24
N ASP A 89 -3.25 -24.00 2.92
CA ASP A 89 -2.99 -25.15 3.80
C ASP A 89 -2.56 -26.35 2.94
N PHE A 90 -1.33 -26.80 3.17
CA PHE A 90 -0.75 -27.97 2.49
C PHE A 90 -0.97 -29.29 3.26
N GLY A 91 -1.77 -29.28 4.33
CA GLY A 91 -2.02 -30.42 5.22
C GLY A 91 -1.30 -30.32 6.57
N PHE A 92 -0.55 -29.24 6.81
CA PHE A 92 0.18 -28.97 8.05
C PHE A 92 -0.40 -27.78 8.84
N GLY A 93 -1.55 -27.26 8.40
CA GLY A 93 -2.16 -26.06 8.91
C GLY A 93 -1.69 -24.79 8.21
N ARG A 94 -2.39 -23.70 8.50
CA ARG A 94 -2.16 -22.36 7.94
C ARG A 94 -0.76 -21.81 8.28
N PRO A 95 -0.14 -21.00 7.39
CA PRO A 95 1.13 -20.34 7.65
C PRO A 95 1.19 -19.61 8.99
N LYS A 96 2.34 -19.67 9.65
CA LYS A 96 2.61 -18.90 10.88
C LYS A 96 2.97 -17.45 10.59
N LYS A 97 3.68 -17.22 9.48
CA LYS A 97 4.11 -15.90 9.00
C LYS A 97 4.26 -15.96 7.47
N VAL A 98 3.95 -14.85 6.80
CA VAL A 98 4.24 -14.63 5.38
C VAL A 98 5.08 -13.37 5.23
N ASP A 99 6.15 -13.44 4.44
CA ASP A 99 7.02 -12.29 4.14
C ASP A 99 7.31 -12.22 2.64
N ILE A 100 7.18 -11.03 2.06
CA ILE A 100 7.53 -10.75 0.66
C ILE A 100 8.97 -10.24 0.63
N VAL A 101 9.93 -11.16 0.60
CA VAL A 101 11.36 -10.85 0.74
C VAL A 101 11.92 -9.94 -0.36
N SER A 102 11.31 -9.93 -1.55
CA SER A 102 11.76 -9.12 -2.69
C SER A 102 11.72 -7.61 -2.41
N VAL A 103 10.89 -7.17 -1.46
CA VAL A 103 10.75 -5.75 -1.11
C VAL A 103 12.00 -5.16 -0.47
N ALA A 104 12.84 -5.98 0.16
CA ALA A 104 14.09 -5.53 0.76
C ALA A 104 15.06 -4.92 -0.26
N ARG A 105 15.01 -5.39 -1.51
CA ARG A 105 15.81 -4.87 -2.62
C ARG A 105 15.17 -3.65 -3.28
N THR A 106 13.84 -3.60 -3.36
CA THR A 106 13.12 -2.55 -4.11
C THR A 106 12.77 -1.34 -3.25
N GLY A 107 12.85 -1.45 -1.92
CA GLY A 107 12.36 -0.42 -1.00
C GLY A 107 10.83 -0.33 -0.95
N ALA A 108 10.13 -1.32 -1.51
CA ALA A 108 8.67 -1.41 -1.42
C ALA A 108 8.22 -1.77 0.00
N VAL A 109 6.95 -1.53 0.29
CA VAL A 109 6.28 -2.01 1.49
C VAL A 109 5.46 -3.25 1.14
N ALA A 110 5.66 -4.34 1.88
CA ALA A 110 4.87 -5.55 1.73
C ALA A 110 3.54 -5.42 2.45
N VAL A 111 2.44 -5.88 1.85
CA VAL A 111 1.12 -5.91 2.47
C VAL A 111 0.45 -7.27 2.25
N ALA A 112 -0.07 -7.84 3.33
CA ALA A 112 -0.91 -9.03 3.33
C ALA A 112 -2.05 -8.87 4.35
N GLU A 113 -3.06 -9.73 4.26
CA GLU A 113 -4.08 -9.83 5.30
C GLU A 113 -3.45 -10.32 6.62
N SER A 114 -4.03 -9.91 7.74
CA SER A 114 -3.62 -10.43 9.04
C SER A 114 -3.97 -11.91 9.16
N ARG A 115 -3.03 -12.69 9.71
CA ARG A 115 -3.24 -14.12 10.04
C ARG A 115 -4.50 -14.39 10.87
N GLY A 116 -4.92 -13.42 11.70
CA GLY A 116 -6.06 -13.52 12.62
C GLY A 116 -7.43 -13.77 11.97
N GLY A 117 -7.54 -13.66 10.64
CA GLY A 117 -8.78 -13.98 9.91
C GLY A 117 -9.97 -13.06 10.24
N GLU A 118 -11.17 -13.48 9.83
CA GLU A 118 -12.44 -12.73 9.82
C GLU A 118 -12.84 -12.05 11.15
N LYS A 119 -12.27 -12.49 12.29
CA LYS A 119 -12.52 -11.88 13.61
C LYS A 119 -11.60 -10.68 13.93
N GLY A 120 -10.57 -10.45 13.11
CA GLY A 120 -9.48 -9.51 13.40
C GLY A 120 -9.24 -8.40 12.38
N GLY A 121 -9.89 -8.42 11.20
CA GLY A 121 -10.02 -7.28 10.26
C GLY A 121 -8.76 -6.53 9.82
N GLY A 122 -7.56 -7.02 10.13
CA GLY A 122 -6.32 -6.25 10.03
C GLY A 122 -5.47 -6.58 8.81
N MET A 123 -4.39 -5.81 8.66
CA MET A 123 -3.35 -6.02 7.64
C MET A 123 -1.99 -6.19 8.33
N GLU A 124 -1.15 -7.03 7.76
CA GLU A 124 0.28 -7.06 8.06
C GLU A 124 1.02 -6.19 7.05
N VAL A 125 1.91 -5.33 7.57
CA VAL A 125 2.73 -4.41 6.77
C VAL A 125 4.20 -4.74 7.02
N GLY A 126 4.90 -5.19 5.99
CA GLY A 126 6.33 -5.49 6.04
C GLY A 126 7.16 -4.32 5.51
N VAL A 127 8.08 -3.83 6.34
CA VAL A 127 8.96 -2.70 6.03
C VAL A 127 10.42 -3.16 6.17
N SER A 128 11.25 -2.83 5.18
CA SER A 128 12.68 -3.12 5.19
C SER A 128 13.46 -1.84 4.93
N LEU A 129 14.20 -1.38 5.94
CA LEU A 129 15.00 -0.16 5.93
C LEU A 129 16.38 -0.43 6.52
N GLN A 130 17.34 0.47 6.28
CA GLN A 130 18.61 0.45 7.01
C GLN A 130 18.36 0.62 8.52
N PRO A 131 19.22 0.08 9.40
CA PRO A 131 18.98 0.04 10.84
C PRO A 131 18.55 1.39 11.45
N GLU A 132 19.27 2.46 11.14
CA GLU A 132 19.01 3.80 11.69
C GLU A 132 17.68 4.37 11.21
N ALA A 133 17.31 4.08 9.95
CA ALA A 133 16.02 4.49 9.39
C ALA A 133 14.87 3.66 9.96
N MET A 134 15.10 2.38 10.26
CA MET A 134 14.11 1.49 10.87
C MET A 134 13.81 1.90 12.31
N ASP A 135 14.81 2.34 13.08
CA ASP A 135 14.62 2.81 14.45
C ASP A 135 13.77 4.09 14.47
N ARG A 136 14.10 5.06 13.61
CA ARG A 136 13.26 6.25 13.42
C ARG A 136 11.85 5.92 12.95
N PHE A 137 11.69 4.97 12.02
CA PHE A 137 10.38 4.54 11.56
C PHE A 137 9.53 3.97 12.70
N ARG A 138 10.13 3.15 13.57
CA ARG A 138 9.46 2.56 14.74
C ARG A 138 8.98 3.64 15.70
N GLU A 139 9.80 4.63 16.00
CA GLU A 139 9.43 5.79 16.84
C GLU A 139 8.24 6.54 16.24
N CYS A 140 8.35 6.97 14.97
CA CYS A 140 7.26 7.69 14.30
C CYS A 140 5.97 6.88 14.22
N PHE A 141 6.06 5.57 13.96
CA PHE A 141 4.88 4.70 13.90
C PHE A 141 4.24 4.52 15.27
N ALA A 142 5.04 4.33 16.33
CA ALA A 142 4.54 4.22 17.69
C ALA A 142 3.82 5.50 18.13
N ASP A 143 4.41 6.67 17.86
CA ASP A 143 3.81 7.97 18.16
C ASP A 143 2.48 8.16 17.43
N ALA A 144 2.44 7.85 16.12
CA ALA A 144 1.22 7.94 15.31
C ALA A 144 0.10 7.01 15.84
N VAL A 145 0.44 5.77 16.20
CA VAL A 145 -0.53 4.82 16.76
C VAL A 145 -1.01 5.25 18.14
N ALA A 146 -0.11 5.76 18.99
CA ALA A 146 -0.47 6.29 20.31
C ALA A 146 -1.44 7.46 20.17
N TRP A 147 -1.18 8.38 19.24
CA TRP A 147 -2.08 9.50 18.92
C TRP A 147 -3.46 9.00 18.47
N LEU A 148 -3.52 8.04 17.52
CA LEU A 148 -4.78 7.48 17.01
C LEU A 148 -5.61 6.78 18.09
N ARG A 149 -4.95 6.15 19.07
CA ARG A 149 -5.61 5.48 20.20
C ARG A 149 -5.99 6.44 21.33
N GLY A 150 -5.30 7.57 21.43
CA GLY A 150 -5.33 8.50 22.56
C GLY A 150 -6.35 9.62 22.48
N THR A 151 -7.40 9.52 21.65
CA THR A 151 -8.45 10.55 21.40
C THR A 151 -7.99 11.78 20.61
N GLY A 152 -8.37 11.84 19.32
CA GLY A 152 -8.62 13.10 18.60
C GLY A 152 -10.00 13.68 18.93
N ALA A 153 -10.39 13.65 20.21
CA ALA A 153 -11.64 14.22 20.70
C ALA A 153 -11.34 15.32 21.71
N GLN A 154 -10.85 16.46 21.20
CA GLN A 154 -11.10 17.80 21.73
C GLN A 154 -11.32 18.72 20.54
#